data_AF-A0A559V0E1-F1
#
_entry.id   AF-A0A559V0E1-F1
#
_cell.length_a   1.000
_cell.length_b   1.000
_cell.length_c   1.000
_cell.angle_alpha   90.00
_cell.angle_beta   90.00
_cell.angle_gamma   90.00
#
_symmetry.space_group_name_H-M   'P 1'
#
loop_
_entity.id
_entity.type
_entity.pdbx_description
1 polymer ?
#
loop_
_entity_poly.entity_id
_entity_poly.type
_entity_poly.pdbx_seq_one_letter_code
_entity_poly.pdbx_strand_id
1 'polypeptide(L)'
;MTPGWQVRPGPPATPADRRAGRLTRELLADELARAREAALAWRNGLAALFVGLLSFGLIKGRTDVGKLASPYDALVGGALLLCLVFGTLGALLLLRAAHGSPTGVRLPAGVPAAATALHLGDHMETRRTVRALAHGVVLTIACGAMLVTGVALTWYGPEKDGPRILVRTPSGDVCGEPVRTAAGRLLVKTDTGEITVRLAQAEAVAAVGICPAGSSAE
;
A
#
# COMPACT_ATOMS: atom_id res chain seq x y z
N MET A 1 10.07 -40.93 -40.79
CA MET A 1 8.69 -41.31 -40.45
C MET A 1 8.54 -41.23 -38.94
N THR A 2 7.82 -40.24 -38.42
CA THR A 2 7.55 -40.10 -36.98
C THR A 2 6.28 -40.89 -36.62
N PRO A 3 6.28 -41.73 -35.57
CA PRO A 3 5.12 -42.51 -35.18
C PRO A 3 4.02 -41.57 -34.64
N GLY A 4 2.84 -41.62 -35.27
CA GLY A 4 1.67 -40.85 -34.86
C GLY A 4 1.01 -41.50 -33.64
N TRP A 5 0.85 -40.74 -32.56
CA TRP A 5 0.10 -41.17 -31.38
C TRP A 5 -1.40 -41.27 -31.71
N GLN A 6 -1.97 -42.47 -31.58
CA GLN A 6 -3.41 -42.68 -31.68
C GLN A 6 -4.03 -42.77 -30.28
N VAL A 7 -5.00 -41.89 -30.01
CA VAL A 7 -5.79 -41.91 -28.78
C VAL A 7 -7.03 -42.78 -29.00
N ARG A 8 -7.22 -43.82 -28.18
CA ARG A 8 -8.44 -44.64 -28.18
C ARG A 8 -9.46 -44.09 -27.18
N PRO A 9 -10.75 -44.02 -27.52
CA PRO A 9 -11.78 -43.62 -26.58
C PRO A 9 -11.86 -44.63 -25.43
N GLY A 10 -12.01 -44.10 -24.21
CA GLY A 10 -12.23 -44.90 -23.01
C GLY A 10 -13.63 -45.54 -22.98
N PRO A 11 -13.91 -46.39 -21.97
CA PRO A 11 -15.21 -47.03 -21.81
C PRO A 11 -16.36 -46.01 -21.72
N PRO A 12 -17.58 -46.37 -22.16
CA PRO A 12 -18.73 -45.49 -22.04
C PRO A 12 -19.05 -45.19 -20.57
N ALA A 13 -19.34 -43.92 -20.27
CA ALA A 13 -19.61 -43.46 -18.91
C ALA A 13 -20.82 -44.19 -18.29
N THR A 14 -20.59 -44.80 -17.13
CA THR A 14 -21.60 -45.53 -16.37
C THR A 14 -22.53 -44.56 -15.63
N PRO A 15 -23.72 -45.01 -15.18
CA PRO A 15 -24.57 -44.21 -14.29
C PRO A 15 -23.86 -43.81 -12.98
N ALA A 16 -22.93 -44.63 -12.50
CA ALA A 16 -22.09 -44.33 -11.34
C ALA A 16 -21.15 -43.15 -11.63
N ASP A 17 -20.51 -43.12 -12.81
CA ASP A 17 -19.64 -42.02 -13.23
C ASP A 17 -20.40 -40.70 -13.35
N ARG A 18 -21.64 -40.74 -13.85
CA ARG A 18 -22.51 -39.55 -13.90
C ARG A 18 -22.89 -39.05 -12.50
N ARG A 19 -23.08 -39.97 -11.55
CA ARG A 19 -23.43 -39.64 -10.17
C ARG A 19 -22.24 -39.07 -9.41
N ALA A 20 -21.07 -39.67 -9.58
CA ALA A 20 -19.79 -39.15 -9.09
C ALA A 20 -19.50 -37.76 -9.66
N GLY A 21 -19.66 -37.57 -10.98
CA GLY A 21 -19.46 -36.26 -11.62
C GLY A 21 -20.43 -35.17 -11.15
N ARG A 22 -21.66 -35.53 -10.76
CA ARG A 22 -22.59 -34.57 -10.11
C ARG A 22 -22.13 -34.20 -8.71
N LEU A 23 -21.79 -35.17 -7.87
CA LEU A 23 -21.28 -34.93 -6.52
C LEU A 23 -20.02 -34.07 -6.54
N THR A 24 -19.08 -34.31 -7.46
CA THR A 24 -17.88 -33.47 -7.60
C THR A 24 -18.23 -32.03 -7.98
N ARG A 25 -19.21 -31.83 -8.88
CA ARG A 25 -19.65 -30.48 -9.26
C ARG A 25 -20.35 -29.75 -8.13
N GLU A 26 -21.17 -30.45 -7.34
CA GLU A 26 -21.84 -29.90 -6.16
C GLU A 26 -20.81 -29.48 -5.10
N LEU A 27 -19.82 -30.33 -4.80
CA LEU A 27 -18.73 -30.00 -3.87
C LEU A 27 -17.91 -28.79 -4.34
N LEU A 28 -17.57 -28.72 -5.63
CA LEU A 28 -16.86 -27.59 -6.22
C LEU A 28 -17.69 -26.31 -6.21
N ALA A 29 -19.01 -26.39 -6.42
CA ALA A 29 -19.90 -25.24 -6.38
C ALA A 29 -19.96 -24.60 -4.98
N ASP A 30 -20.05 -25.44 -3.94
CA ASP A 30 -20.04 -24.99 -2.54
C ASP A 30 -18.69 -24.40 -2.12
N GLU A 31 -17.57 -24.95 -2.61
CA GLU A 31 -16.25 -24.36 -2.38
C GLU A 31 -16.09 -23.00 -3.09
N LEU A 32 -16.60 -22.88 -4.31
CA LEU A 32 -16.51 -21.66 -5.10
C LEU A 32 -17.38 -20.54 -4.51
N ALA A 33 -18.57 -20.87 -4.00
CA ALA A 33 -19.43 -19.94 -3.27
C ALA A 33 -18.72 -19.39 -2.02
N ARG A 34 -18.14 -20.28 -1.20
CA ARG A 34 -17.35 -19.88 -0.02
C ARG A 34 -16.13 -19.04 -0.37
N ALA A 35 -15.43 -19.35 -1.47
CA ALA A 35 -14.29 -18.56 -1.93
C ALA A 35 -14.70 -17.14 -2.38
N ARG A 36 -15.87 -17.00 -3.03
CA ARG A 36 -16.42 -15.68 -3.40
C ARG A 36 -16.82 -14.86 -2.19
N GLU A 37 -17.49 -15.49 -1.22
CA GLU A 37 -17.84 -14.83 0.05
C GLU A 37 -16.58 -14.37 0.79
N ALA A 38 -15.55 -15.22 0.86
CA ALA A 38 -14.27 -14.86 1.44
C ALA A 38 -13.63 -13.66 0.71
N ALA A 39 -13.63 -13.66 -0.63
CA ALA A 39 -13.09 -12.54 -1.42
C ALA A 39 -13.85 -11.22 -1.18
N LEU A 40 -15.18 -11.28 -1.08
CA LEU A 40 -16.01 -10.12 -0.73
C LEU A 40 -15.72 -9.63 0.69
N ALA A 41 -15.58 -10.55 1.65
CA ALA A 41 -15.22 -10.22 3.03
C ALA A 41 -13.85 -9.53 3.12
N TRP A 42 -12.84 -10.03 2.38
CA TRP A 42 -11.53 -9.38 2.28
C TRP A 42 -11.59 -7.99 1.67
N ARG A 43 -12.36 -7.79 0.58
CA ARG A 43 -12.55 -6.46 -0.03
C ARG A 43 -13.20 -5.50 0.96
N ASN A 44 -14.26 -5.93 1.64
CA ASN A 44 -14.97 -5.09 2.61
C ASN A 44 -14.08 -4.79 3.82
N GLY A 45 -13.30 -5.76 4.30
CA GLY A 45 -12.32 -5.56 5.36
C GLY A 45 -11.25 -4.54 4.98
N LEU A 46 -10.72 -4.63 3.75
CA LEU A 46 -9.76 -3.65 3.23
C LEU A 46 -10.37 -2.25 3.13
N ALA A 47 -11.61 -2.13 2.64
CA ALA A 47 -12.32 -0.86 2.56
C ALA A 47 -12.55 -0.26 3.96
N ALA A 48 -12.98 -1.07 4.93
CA ALA A 48 -13.15 -0.64 6.32
C ALA A 48 -11.82 -0.18 6.94
N LEU A 49 -10.73 -0.89 6.64
CA LEU A 49 -9.38 -0.52 7.08
C LEU A 49 -8.96 0.84 6.51
N PHE A 50 -9.12 1.07 5.20
CA PHE A 50 -8.85 2.38 4.59
C PHE A 50 -9.69 3.50 5.21
N VAL A 51 -10.99 3.28 5.40
CA VAL A 51 -11.88 4.27 6.03
C VAL A 51 -11.43 4.57 7.45
N GLY A 52 -11.11 3.56 8.25
CA GLY A 52 -10.63 3.72 9.62
C GLY A 52 -9.32 4.52 9.69
N LEU A 53 -8.35 4.21 8.83
CA LEU A 53 -7.07 4.93 8.80
C LEU A 53 -7.20 6.36 8.27
N LEU A 54 -8.02 6.61 7.26
CA LEU A 54 -8.29 7.96 6.77
C LEU A 54 -8.97 8.80 7.86
N SER A 55 -9.94 8.22 8.56
CA SER A 55 -10.66 8.89 9.64
C SER A 55 -9.73 9.20 10.82
N PHE A 56 -8.90 8.25 11.23
CA PHE A 56 -7.90 8.43 12.28
C PHE A 56 -6.85 9.49 11.89
N GLY A 57 -6.36 9.45 10.65
CA GLY A 57 -5.40 10.42 10.11
C GLY A 57 -5.98 11.83 10.09
N LEU A 58 -7.27 11.99 9.77
CA LEU A 58 -7.92 13.30 9.71
C LEU A 58 -8.15 13.92 11.09
N ILE A 59 -8.36 13.09 12.13
CA ILE A 59 -8.62 13.55 13.50
C ILE A 59 -7.31 13.95 14.22
N LYS A 60 -6.22 13.22 13.98
CA LYS A 60 -5.04 13.29 14.87
C LYS A 60 -3.69 13.30 14.14
N GLY A 61 -3.69 13.23 12.81
CA GLY A 61 -2.47 13.11 12.01
C GLY A 61 -1.79 14.45 11.67
N ARG A 62 -0.46 14.39 11.59
CA ARG A 62 0.37 15.37 10.88
C ARG A 62 -0.10 15.40 9.43
N THR A 63 -0.76 16.47 8.99
CA THR A 63 -1.33 16.58 7.63
C THR A 63 -0.29 16.71 6.54
N ASP A 64 0.98 16.89 6.89
CA ASP A 64 2.07 17.15 5.96
C ASP A 64 3.25 16.21 6.20
N VAL A 65 3.41 15.24 5.30
CA VAL A 65 4.52 14.29 5.27
C VAL A 65 5.85 15.02 4.98
N GLY A 66 5.81 16.21 4.37
CA GLY A 66 6.99 17.03 4.08
C GLY A 66 7.69 17.60 5.32
N LYS A 67 7.08 17.46 6.50
CA LYS A 67 7.68 17.85 7.78
C LYS A 67 8.51 16.75 8.43
N LEU A 68 8.62 15.57 7.82
CA LEU A 68 9.49 14.52 8.34
C LEU A 68 10.94 14.76 7.91
N ALA A 69 11.87 14.43 8.79
CA ALA A 69 13.29 14.43 8.46
C ALA A 69 13.57 13.37 7.38
N SER A 70 14.51 13.67 6.48
CA SER A 70 15.06 12.64 5.59
C SER A 70 15.76 11.56 6.44
N PRO A 71 15.58 10.26 6.16
CA PRO A 71 14.92 9.67 4.99
C PRO A 71 13.45 9.25 5.21
N TYR A 72 12.83 9.66 6.32
CA TYR A 72 11.52 9.16 6.72
C TYR A 72 10.39 9.62 5.81
N ASP A 73 10.51 10.82 5.22
CA ASP A 73 9.62 11.33 4.18
C ASP A 73 9.57 10.39 2.96
N ALA A 74 10.73 9.97 2.46
CA ALA A 74 10.85 9.03 1.35
C ALA A 74 10.35 7.63 1.70
N LEU A 75 10.59 7.16 2.93
CA LEU A 75 10.10 5.87 3.41
C LEU A 75 8.57 5.84 3.49
N VAL A 76 7.94 6.90 4.00
CA VAL A 76 6.47 7.02 4.01
C VAL A 76 5.93 7.03 2.59
N GLY A 77 6.51 7.84 1.69
CA GLY A 77 6.10 7.87 0.28
C GLY A 77 6.22 6.51 -0.40
N GLY A 78 7.34 5.80 -0.19
CA GLY A 78 7.58 4.46 -0.73
C GLY A 78 6.60 3.42 -0.18
N ALA A 79 6.32 3.44 1.12
CA ALA A 79 5.35 2.53 1.74
C ALA A 79 3.93 2.76 1.18
N LEU A 80 3.51 4.01 1.00
CA LEU A 80 2.22 4.35 0.40
C LEU A 80 2.12 3.91 -1.07
N LEU A 81 3.20 4.08 -1.84
CA LEU A 81 3.25 3.60 -3.23
C LEU A 81 3.14 2.07 -3.30
N LEU A 82 3.90 1.36 -2.47
CA LEU A 82 3.84 -0.11 -2.40
C LEU A 82 2.45 -0.59 -1.94
N CYS A 83 1.84 0.11 -0.99
CA CYS A 83 0.47 -0.14 -0.57
C CYS A 83 -0.51 -0.05 -1.77
N LEU A 84 -0.41 1.00 -2.58
CA LEU A 84 -1.25 1.16 -3.77
C LEU A 84 -1.03 0.03 -4.79
N VAL A 85 0.22 -0.33 -5.05
CA VAL A 85 0.57 -1.41 -5.99
C VAL A 85 0.07 -2.76 -5.49
N PHE A 86 0.30 -3.10 -4.23
CA PHE A 86 -0.14 -4.38 -3.66
C PHE A 86 -1.65 -4.45 -3.50
N GLY A 87 -2.30 -3.35 -3.10
CA GLY A 87 -3.76 -3.27 -3.01
C GLY A 87 -4.43 -3.46 -4.37
N THR A 88 -3.93 -2.80 -5.42
CA THR A 88 -4.48 -2.93 -6.78
C THR A 88 -4.25 -4.33 -7.35
N LEU A 89 -3.03 -4.89 -7.24
CA LEU A 89 -2.74 -6.25 -7.70
C LEU A 89 -3.54 -7.29 -6.90
N GLY A 90 -3.60 -7.16 -5.58
CA GLY A 90 -4.39 -8.02 -4.70
C GLY A 90 -5.87 -7.99 -5.08
N ALA A 91 -6.46 -6.81 -5.25
CA ALA A 91 -7.84 -6.65 -5.69
C ALA A 91 -8.11 -7.29 -7.06
N LEU A 92 -7.20 -7.10 -8.03
CA LEU A 92 -7.34 -7.71 -9.36
C LEU A 92 -7.27 -9.24 -9.32
N LEU A 93 -6.38 -9.81 -8.50
CA LEU A 93 -6.28 -11.26 -8.32
C LEU A 93 -7.52 -11.83 -7.61
N LEU A 94 -8.03 -11.15 -6.58
CA LEU A 94 -9.25 -11.54 -5.89
C LEU A 94 -10.48 -11.44 -6.80
N LEU A 95 -10.59 -10.38 -7.63
CA LEU A 95 -11.65 -10.23 -8.63
C LEU A 95 -11.58 -11.32 -9.70
N ARG A 96 -10.38 -11.66 -10.19
CA ARG A 96 -10.18 -12.78 -11.12
C ARG A 96 -10.56 -14.12 -10.49
N ALA A 97 -10.25 -14.33 -9.22
CA ALA A 97 -10.67 -15.53 -8.50
C ALA A 97 -12.20 -15.59 -8.32
N ALA A 98 -12.83 -14.45 -8.01
CA ALA A 98 -14.27 -14.38 -7.77
C ALA A 98 -15.11 -14.52 -9.05
N HIS A 99 -14.69 -13.90 -10.15
CA HIS A 99 -15.47 -13.86 -11.39
C HIS A 99 -15.00 -14.86 -12.46
N GLY A 100 -13.91 -15.59 -12.20
CA GLY A 100 -13.25 -16.42 -13.20
C GLY A 100 -12.35 -15.60 -14.13
N SER A 101 -11.38 -16.26 -14.77
CA SER A 101 -10.53 -15.61 -15.75
C SER A 101 -11.36 -15.22 -16.99
N PRO A 102 -11.31 -13.95 -17.47
CA PRO A 102 -11.94 -13.57 -18.74
C PRO A 102 -11.22 -14.15 -19.97
N THR A 103 -10.24 -15.04 -19.78
CA THR A 103 -9.80 -15.90 -20.88
C THR A 103 -10.89 -16.92 -21.16
N GLY A 104 -11.88 -16.51 -21.96
CA GLY A 104 -12.77 -17.44 -22.62
C GLY A 104 -11.91 -18.50 -23.30
N VAL A 105 -12.07 -19.75 -22.88
CA VAL A 105 -11.50 -20.91 -23.56
C VAL A 105 -11.97 -20.80 -25.01
N ARG A 106 -11.08 -20.39 -25.93
CA ARG A 106 -11.36 -20.46 -27.35
C ARG A 106 -11.38 -21.94 -27.68
N LEU A 107 -12.56 -22.55 -27.67
CA LEU A 107 -12.73 -23.84 -28.31
C LEU A 107 -12.38 -23.64 -29.79
N PRO A 108 -11.42 -24.41 -30.35
CA PRO A 108 -11.22 -24.44 -31.79
C PRO A 108 -12.55 -24.83 -32.43
N ALA A 109 -13.08 -23.98 -33.29
CA ALA A 109 -14.31 -24.28 -34.03
C ALA A 109 -14.08 -25.55 -34.86
N GLY A 110 -14.79 -26.63 -34.51
CA GLY A 110 -14.80 -27.88 -35.30
C GLY A 110 -14.24 -29.14 -34.62
N VAL A 111 -13.79 -29.10 -33.36
CA VAL A 111 -13.37 -30.32 -32.64
C VAL A 111 -14.49 -30.79 -31.71
N PRO A 112 -15.04 -32.01 -31.85
CA PRO A 112 -16.04 -32.52 -30.91
C PRO A 112 -15.41 -32.53 -29.51
N ALA A 113 -16.10 -31.91 -28.55
CA ALA A 113 -15.63 -31.66 -27.20
C ALA A 113 -15.28 -32.99 -26.51
N ALA A 114 -14.02 -33.44 -26.67
CA ALA A 114 -13.50 -34.56 -25.92
C ALA A 114 -13.43 -34.11 -24.46
N ALA A 115 -14.32 -34.66 -23.62
CA ALA A 115 -14.38 -34.40 -22.18
C ALA A 115 -13.01 -34.53 -21.49
N THR A 116 -12.08 -35.30 -22.07
CA THR A 116 -10.68 -35.45 -21.66
C THR A 116 -9.79 -34.22 -21.89
N ALA A 117 -10.00 -33.45 -22.96
CA ALA A 117 -9.28 -32.18 -23.17
C ALA A 117 -9.78 -31.08 -22.21
N LEU A 118 -11.07 -31.16 -21.85
CA LEU A 118 -11.67 -30.32 -20.80
C LEU A 118 -11.05 -30.63 -19.43
N HIS A 119 -10.88 -31.91 -19.06
CA HIS A 119 -10.37 -32.31 -17.75
C HIS A 119 -8.89 -32.01 -17.48
N LEU A 120 -8.01 -32.10 -18.48
CA LEU A 120 -6.58 -31.74 -18.33
C LEU A 120 -6.36 -30.22 -18.33
N GLY A 121 -7.19 -29.46 -19.06
CA GLY A 121 -7.25 -28.00 -18.94
C GLY A 121 -7.72 -27.56 -17.56
N ASP A 122 -8.77 -28.22 -17.05
CA ASP A 122 -9.40 -27.94 -15.76
C ASP A 122 -8.43 -28.02 -14.58
N HIS A 123 -7.55 -29.03 -14.54
CA HIS A 123 -6.58 -29.22 -13.44
C HIS A 123 -5.46 -28.16 -13.40
N MET A 124 -5.00 -27.72 -14.58
CA MET A 124 -4.01 -26.65 -14.69
C MET A 124 -4.64 -25.28 -14.38
N GLU A 125 -5.90 -25.10 -14.76
CA GLU A 125 -6.67 -23.87 -14.54
C GLU A 125 -7.10 -23.73 -13.07
N THR A 126 -7.53 -24.81 -12.40
CA THR A 126 -7.80 -24.81 -10.95
C THR A 126 -6.56 -24.48 -10.13
N ARG A 127 -5.39 -25.06 -10.43
CA ARG A 127 -4.13 -24.72 -9.74
C ARG A 127 -3.72 -23.26 -9.92
N ARG A 128 -3.96 -22.68 -11.10
CA ARG A 128 -3.69 -21.26 -11.35
C ARG A 128 -4.64 -20.36 -10.58
N THR A 129 -5.91 -20.72 -10.47
CA THR A 129 -6.92 -19.96 -9.71
C THR A 129 -6.63 -19.99 -8.21
N VAL A 130 -6.28 -21.15 -7.64
CA VAL A 130 -5.90 -21.27 -6.22
C VAL A 130 -4.63 -20.48 -5.91
N ARG A 131 -3.63 -20.51 -6.79
CA ARG A 131 -2.41 -19.69 -6.62
C ARG A 131 -2.69 -18.19 -6.74
N ALA A 132 -3.55 -17.78 -7.66
CA ALA A 132 -3.99 -16.39 -7.78
C ALA A 132 -4.71 -15.91 -6.52
N LEU A 133 -5.55 -16.76 -5.92
CA LEU A 133 -6.22 -16.48 -4.65
C LEU A 133 -5.21 -16.32 -3.51
N ALA A 134 -4.28 -17.28 -3.36
CA ALA A 134 -3.24 -17.22 -2.33
C ALA A 134 -2.36 -15.97 -2.48
N HIS A 135 -1.91 -15.66 -3.70
CA HIS A 135 -1.15 -14.44 -3.98
C HIS A 135 -1.98 -13.17 -3.70
N GLY A 136 -3.26 -13.16 -4.04
CA GLY A 136 -4.17 -12.04 -3.76
C GLY A 136 -4.30 -11.76 -2.26
N VAL A 137 -4.46 -12.81 -1.45
CA VAL A 137 -4.51 -12.70 0.02
C VAL A 137 -3.18 -12.19 0.56
N VAL A 138 -2.04 -12.76 0.13
CA VAL A 138 -0.71 -12.33 0.57
C VAL A 138 -0.45 -10.86 0.23
N LEU A 139 -0.79 -10.43 -0.99
CA LEU A 139 -0.67 -9.03 -1.41
C LEU A 139 -1.58 -8.10 -0.60
N THR A 140 -2.79 -8.54 -0.24
CA THR A 140 -3.71 -7.75 0.60
C THR A 140 -3.16 -7.59 2.02
N ILE A 141 -2.58 -8.64 2.60
CA ILE A 141 -1.90 -8.56 3.90
C ILE A 141 -0.68 -7.63 3.81
N ALA A 142 0.14 -7.76 2.77
CA ALA A 142 1.30 -6.90 2.54
C ALA A 142 0.90 -5.43 2.35
N CYS A 143 -0.21 -5.17 1.64
CA CYS A 143 -0.81 -3.85 1.49
C CYS A 143 -1.20 -3.25 2.85
N GLY A 144 -1.88 -4.03 3.70
CA GLY A 144 -2.24 -3.62 5.06
C GLY A 144 -1.00 -3.32 5.92
N ALA A 145 0.02 -4.17 5.85
CA ALA A 145 1.27 -3.97 6.58
C ALA A 145 1.99 -2.68 6.16
N MET A 146 2.14 -2.44 4.85
CA MET A 146 2.75 -1.21 4.32
C MET A 146 1.98 0.04 4.74
N LEU A 147 0.66 -0.05 4.75
CA LEU A 147 -0.19 1.06 5.17
C LEU A 147 -0.02 1.37 6.66
N VAL A 148 0.00 0.35 7.52
CA VAL A 148 0.28 0.50 8.96
C VAL A 148 1.67 1.09 9.17
N THR A 149 2.69 0.61 8.44
CA THR A 149 4.05 1.15 8.52
C THR A 149 4.09 2.63 8.11
N GLY A 150 3.44 3.02 7.02
CA GLY A 150 3.36 4.41 6.58
C GLY A 150 2.75 5.32 7.64
N VAL A 151 1.67 4.88 8.29
CA VAL A 151 1.03 5.64 9.37
C VAL A 151 1.91 5.72 10.62
N ALA A 152 2.54 4.60 11.02
CA ALA A 152 3.47 4.60 12.14
C ALA A 152 4.66 5.54 11.92
N LEU A 153 5.26 5.51 10.73
CA LEU A 153 6.36 6.42 10.38
C LEU A 153 5.92 7.88 10.35
N THR A 154 4.70 8.18 9.88
CA THR A 154 4.18 9.56 9.85
C THR A 154 4.04 10.14 11.26
N TRP A 155 3.71 9.30 12.26
CA TRP A 155 3.47 9.74 13.62
C TRP A 155 4.70 9.72 14.51
N TYR A 156 5.48 8.66 14.41
CA TYR A 156 6.64 8.44 15.25
C TYR A 156 7.96 8.83 14.56
N GLY A 157 7.90 9.25 13.29
CA GLY A 157 9.05 9.73 12.54
C GLY A 157 9.53 11.10 13.04
N PRO A 158 10.85 11.29 13.13
CA PRO A 158 11.44 12.54 13.58
C PRO A 158 11.01 13.68 12.65
N GLU A 159 10.72 14.83 13.25
CA GLU A 159 10.42 16.04 12.51
C GLU A 159 11.70 16.58 11.86
N LYS A 160 11.55 17.18 10.67
CA LYS A 160 12.61 17.88 9.98
C LYS A 160 13.02 19.08 10.83
N ASP A 161 14.32 19.35 10.92
CA ASP A 161 14.82 20.56 11.55
C ASP A 161 14.12 21.78 10.92
N GLY A 162 13.49 22.59 11.78
CA GLY A 162 12.80 23.82 11.37
C GLY A 162 13.78 24.83 10.75
N PRO A 163 13.28 25.79 9.94
CA PRO A 163 14.12 26.82 9.36
C PRO A 163 14.75 27.66 10.48
N ARG A 164 16.08 27.64 10.60
CA ARG A 164 16.79 28.49 11.55
C ARG A 164 17.01 29.88 10.94
N ILE A 165 16.88 30.92 11.75
CA ILE A 165 17.13 32.29 11.35
C ILE A 165 18.30 32.82 12.16
N LEU A 166 19.28 33.40 11.47
CA LEU A 166 20.35 34.20 12.06
C LEU A 166 19.96 35.68 11.94
N VAL A 167 19.84 36.34 13.09
CA VAL A 167 19.62 37.79 13.18
C VAL A 167 20.89 38.43 13.72
N ARG A 168 21.52 39.28 12.91
CA ARG A 168 22.67 40.08 13.35
C ARG A 168 22.18 41.38 13.95
N THR A 169 22.59 41.65 15.18
CA THR A 169 22.30 42.92 15.87
C THR A 169 23.59 43.56 16.36
N PRO A 170 23.61 44.88 16.63
CA PRO A 170 24.79 45.55 17.19
C PRO A 170 25.27 44.94 18.51
N SER A 171 24.37 44.29 19.25
CA SER A 171 24.63 43.61 20.53
C SER A 171 25.10 42.15 20.37
N GLY A 172 25.09 41.60 19.16
CA GLY A 172 25.50 40.23 18.89
C GLY A 172 24.60 39.51 17.89
N ASP A 173 25.06 38.32 17.49
CA ASP A 173 24.36 37.43 16.56
C ASP A 173 23.44 36.47 17.33
N VAL A 174 22.15 36.46 17.00
CA VAL A 174 21.16 35.55 17.58
C VAL A 174 20.73 34.55 16.53
N CYS A 175 20.92 33.25 16.78
CA CYS A 175 20.49 32.20 15.88
C CYS A 175 19.57 31.19 16.56
N GLY A 176 18.45 30.86 15.90
CA GLY A 176 17.52 29.86 16.41
C GLY A 176 16.26 29.71 15.56
N GLU A 177 15.27 29.03 16.12
CA GLU A 177 13.99 28.79 15.45
C GLU A 177 13.03 29.99 15.63
N PRO A 178 12.45 30.55 14.56
CA PRO A 178 11.49 31.63 14.67
C PRO A 178 10.15 31.12 15.22
N VAL A 179 9.79 31.50 16.44
CA VAL A 179 8.54 31.08 17.09
C VAL A 179 7.38 31.99 16.71
N ARG A 180 7.61 33.32 16.75
CA ARG A 180 6.55 34.30 16.49
C ARG A 180 7.10 35.64 16.03
N THR A 181 6.41 36.29 15.11
CA THR A 181 6.62 37.70 14.75
C THR A 181 5.41 38.53 15.16
N ALA A 182 5.63 39.57 15.96
CA ALA A 182 4.58 40.50 16.36
C ALA A 182 5.16 41.89 16.64
N ALA A 183 4.49 42.94 16.15
CA ALA A 183 4.83 44.34 16.43
C ALA A 183 6.32 44.69 16.21
N GLY A 184 6.92 44.20 15.11
CA GLY A 184 8.34 44.45 14.80
C GLY A 184 9.33 43.70 15.69
N ARG A 185 8.87 42.70 16.45
CA ARG A 185 9.70 41.81 17.26
C ARG A 185 9.62 40.39 16.72
N LEU A 186 10.75 39.70 16.70
CA LEU A 186 10.88 38.29 16.37
C LEU A 186 11.28 37.54 17.64
N LEU A 187 10.44 36.59 18.06
CA LEU A 187 10.76 35.64 19.11
C LEU A 187 11.53 34.48 18.47
N VAL A 188 12.78 34.31 18.89
CA VAL A 188 13.69 33.25 18.42
C VAL A 188 13.94 32.29 19.58
N LYS A 189 13.70 31.01 19.36
CA LYS A 189 14.05 29.95 20.31
C LYS A 189 15.47 29.48 20.02
N THR A 190 16.38 29.77 20.94
CA THR A 190 17.77 29.32 20.95
C THR A 190 17.93 28.10 21.85
N ASP A 191 19.13 27.51 21.89
CA ASP A 191 19.44 26.39 22.79
C ASP A 191 19.42 26.82 24.28
N THR A 192 19.58 28.13 24.55
CA THR A 192 19.61 28.71 25.90
C THR A 192 18.27 29.25 26.37
N GLY A 193 17.26 29.36 25.50
CA GLY A 193 15.92 29.84 25.83
C GLY A 193 15.25 30.60 24.71
N GLU A 194 14.17 31.32 25.02
CA GLU A 194 13.49 32.18 24.06
C GLU A 194 14.00 33.62 24.17
N ILE A 195 14.53 34.15 23.07
CA ILE A 195 15.08 35.51 22.98
C ILE A 195 14.20 36.34 22.05
N THR A 196 13.78 37.51 22.51
CA THR A 196 13.01 38.46 21.68
C THR A 196 13.96 39.46 21.05
N VAL A 197 14.07 39.44 19.72
CA VAL A 197 14.89 40.38 18.94
C VAL A 197 14.00 41.45 18.31
N ARG A 198 14.39 42.72 18.40
CA ARG A 198 13.70 43.82 17.70
C ARG A 198 14.21 43.88 16.26
N LEU A 199 13.34 43.66 15.28
CA LEU A 199 13.71 43.66 13.86
C LEU A 199 14.19 45.05 13.40
N ALA A 200 13.73 46.13 14.04
CA ALA A 200 14.21 47.48 13.75
C ALA A 200 15.69 47.71 14.11
N GLN A 201 16.28 46.85 14.95
CA GLN A 201 17.68 46.89 15.34
C GLN A 201 18.51 45.80 14.66
N ALA A 202 17.90 45.01 13.76
CA ALA A 202 18.60 43.98 13.02
C ALA A 202 19.37 44.62 11.85
N GLU A 203 20.67 44.36 11.78
CA GLU A 203 21.52 44.77 10.65
C GLU A 203 21.33 43.82 9.46
N ALA A 204 21.13 42.54 9.75
CA ALA A 204 20.86 41.52 8.73
C ALA A 204 19.99 40.39 9.32
N VAL A 205 19.14 39.83 8.46
CA VAL A 205 18.35 38.63 8.75
C VAL A 205 18.62 37.61 7.64
N ALA A 206 19.13 36.44 7.99
CA ALA A 206 19.43 35.38 7.04
C ALA A 206 18.81 34.06 7.49
N ALA A 207 18.21 33.32 6.54
CA ALA A 207 17.84 31.93 6.76
C ALA A 207 19.12 31.07 6.69
N VAL A 208 19.38 30.28 7.72
CA VAL A 208 20.56 29.41 7.81
C VAL A 208 20.14 27.97 8.08
N GLY A 209 20.87 27.01 7.54
CA GLY A 209 20.64 25.59 7.84
C GLY A 209 21.21 25.19 9.21
N ILE A 210 22.29 25.83 9.64
CA ILE A 210 23.01 25.53 10.88
C ILE A 210 23.46 26.85 11.50
N CYS A 211 23.32 26.99 12.82
CA CYS A 211 23.80 28.16 13.54
C CYS A 211 25.33 28.13 13.66
N PRO A 212 26.03 29.23 13.37
CA PRO A 212 27.47 29.29 13.54
C PRO A 212 27.85 29.16 15.02
N ALA A 213 28.95 28.45 15.30
CA ALA A 213 29.47 28.30 16.66
C ALA A 213 29.88 29.68 17.20
N GLY A 214 29.11 30.20 18.17
CA GLY A 214 29.34 31.51 18.80
C GLY A 214 28.15 32.48 18.78
N SER A 215 27.01 32.12 18.18
CA SER A 215 25.80 32.97 18.14
C SER A 215 24.95 32.95 19.42
N SER A 216 25.59 32.83 20.58
CA SER A 216 24.90 32.88 21.87
C SER A 216 24.94 34.32 22.37
N ALA A 217 23.78 34.96 22.46
CA ALA A 217 23.67 36.27 23.10
C ALA A 217 24.11 36.13 24.56
N GLU A 218 25.16 36.85 24.93
CA GLU A 218 25.54 37.13 26.33
C GLU A 218 24.68 38.27 26.88
#